data_AF-A0A2X2J338-F1
#
_entry.id   AF-A0A2X2J338-F1
#
_cell.length_a   1.000
_cell.length_b   1.000
_cell.length_c   1.000
_cell.angle_alpha   90.00
_cell.angle_beta   90.00
_cell.angle_gamma   90.00
#
_symmetry.space_group_name_H-M   'P 1'
#
loop_
_entity.id
_entity.type
_entity.pdbx_description
1 polymer ?
#
loop_
_entity_poly.entity_id
_entity_poly.type
_entity_poly.pdbx_seq_one_letter_code
_entity_poly.pdbx_strand_id
1 'polypeptide(L)'
;MGMSGAQRFLHVQLPLALPVFLRSLRVVMVQIVGMAVIAALIGAGGFGALVFQGLLSSAIDLVLLGVIPVIVLAVLIDALFDLLIALLKVKRND
;
A
#
# COMPACT_ATOMS: atom_id res chain seq x y z
N MET A 1 0.23 -29.31 30.69
CA MET A 1 0.56 -29.72 29.31
C MET A 1 0.05 -28.64 28.39
N GLY A 2 0.94 -27.79 27.90
CA GLY A 2 0.54 -26.48 27.40
C GLY A 2 1.59 -25.92 26.48
N MET A 3 1.12 -25.29 25.39
CA MET A 3 1.97 -24.50 24.52
C MET A 3 2.65 -23.40 25.35
N SER A 4 3.96 -23.21 25.13
CA SER A 4 4.64 -22.03 25.65
C SER A 4 4.02 -20.75 25.06
N GLY A 5 4.17 -19.61 25.74
CA GLY A 5 3.62 -18.34 25.24
C GLY A 5 4.03 -18.02 23.80
N ALA A 6 5.28 -18.34 23.43
CA ALA A 6 5.79 -18.19 22.07
C ALA A 6 5.14 -19.16 21.07
N GLN A 7 4.91 -20.42 21.45
CA GLN A 7 4.21 -21.39 20.61
C GLN A 7 2.76 -20.97 20.36
N ARG A 8 2.06 -20.47 21.40
CA ARG A 8 0.69 -19.97 21.29
C ARG A 8 0.60 -18.70 20.42
N PHE A 9 1.58 -17.81 20.51
CA PHE A 9 1.66 -16.64 19.63
C PHE A 9 1.81 -17.05 18.16
N LEU A 10 2.82 -17.87 17.83
CA LEU A 10 3.13 -18.22 16.45
C LEU A 10 2.08 -19.15 15.79
N HIS A 11 1.52 -20.11 16.53
CA HIS A 11 0.60 -21.11 15.96
C HIS A 11 -0.87 -20.73 16.05
N VAL A 12 -1.26 -19.83 16.97
CA VAL A 12 -2.66 -19.49 17.20
C VAL A 12 -2.92 -18.01 16.93
N GLN A 13 -2.25 -17.11 17.66
CA GLN A 13 -2.57 -15.67 17.59
C GLN A 13 -2.15 -15.04 16.27
N LEU A 14 -0.92 -15.33 15.80
CA LEU A 14 -0.36 -14.79 14.56
C LEU A 14 -1.21 -15.16 13.34
N PRO A 15 -1.53 -16.44 13.05
CA PRO A 15 -2.35 -16.78 11.88
C PRO A 15 -3.77 -16.23 11.99
N LEU A 16 -4.34 -16.11 13.19
CA LEU A 16 -5.67 -15.50 13.36
C LEU A 16 -5.66 -13.99 13.07
N ALA A 17 -4.62 -13.29 13.52
CA ALA A 17 -4.46 -11.84 13.38
C ALA A 17 -3.95 -11.41 11.99
N LEU A 18 -3.16 -12.27 11.32
CA LEU A 18 -2.56 -12.01 10.01
C LEU A 18 -3.54 -11.46 8.95
N PRO A 19 -4.73 -12.06 8.70
CA PRO A 19 -5.65 -11.53 7.69
C PRO A 19 -6.21 -10.15 8.02
N VAL A 20 -6.36 -9.80 9.30
CA VAL A 20 -6.81 -8.47 9.72
C VAL A 20 -5.66 -7.47 9.59
N PHE A 21 -4.46 -7.86 10.03
CA PHE A 21 -3.25 -7.05 9.91
C PHE A 21 -2.93 -6.69 8.46
N LEU A 22 -3.01 -7.66 7.53
CA LEU A 22 -2.75 -7.43 6.11
C LEU A 22 -3.79 -6.50 5.46
N ARG A 23 -5.05 -6.54 5.90
CA ARG A 23 -6.06 -5.55 5.44
C ARG A 23 -5.70 -4.14 5.87
N SER A 24 -5.28 -3.95 7.12
CA SER A 24 -4.82 -2.64 7.60
C SER A 24 -3.57 -2.18 6.84
N LEU A 25 -2.64 -3.10 6.59
CA LEU A 25 -1.41 -2.82 5.86
C LEU A 25 -1.68 -2.34 4.43
N ARG A 26 -2.64 -2.96 3.72
CA ARG A 26 -3.10 -2.50 2.40
C ARG A 26 -3.51 -1.03 2.42
N VAL A 27 -4.39 -0.65 3.34
CA VAL A 27 -4.88 0.73 3.46
C VAL A 27 -3.73 1.70 3.75
N VAL A 28 -2.84 1.34 4.67
CA VAL A 28 -1.67 2.16 5.01
C VAL A 28 -0.73 2.31 3.81
N MET A 29 -0.51 1.26 3.03
CA MET A 29 0.37 1.32 1.86
C MET A 29 -0.19 2.26 0.78
N VAL A 30 -1.49 2.18 0.48
CA VAL A 30 -2.14 3.11 -0.45
C VAL A 30 -2.05 4.55 0.06
N GLN A 31 -2.24 4.77 1.37
CA GLN A 31 -2.09 6.09 1.98
C GLN A 31 -0.66 6.63 1.86
N ILE A 32 0.36 5.78 2.07
CA ILE A 32 1.77 6.17 1.96
C ILE A 32 2.12 6.56 0.52
N VAL A 33 1.57 5.89 -0.49
CA VAL A 33 1.76 6.30 -1.90
C VAL A 33 1.26 7.72 -2.12
N GLY A 34 0.07 8.07 -1.59
CA GLY A 34 -0.44 9.44 -1.62
C GLY A 34 0.48 10.43 -0.88
N MET A 35 0.96 10.07 0.32
CA MET A 35 1.92 10.89 1.06
C MET A 35 3.25 11.09 0.30
N ALA A 36 3.71 10.09 -0.44
CA ALA A 36 4.94 10.17 -1.22
C ALA A 36 4.84 11.20 -2.36
N VAL A 37 3.64 11.38 -2.93
CA VAL A 37 3.38 12.47 -3.90
C VAL A 37 3.59 13.82 -3.22
N ILE A 38 3.02 14.01 -2.03
CA ILE A 38 3.15 15.24 -1.24
C ILE A 38 4.61 15.50 -0.87
N ALA A 39 5.39 14.45 -0.58
CA ALA A 39 6.83 14.57 -0.27
C ALA A 39 7.65 15.22 -1.39
N ALA A 40 7.16 15.23 -2.64
CA ALA A 40 7.79 15.97 -3.72
C ALA A 40 7.88 17.49 -3.44
N LEU A 41 6.98 18.05 -2.62
CA LEU A 41 7.01 19.46 -2.22
C LEU A 41 8.24 19.84 -1.38
N ILE A 42 8.80 18.89 -0.65
CA ILE A 42 10.02 19.10 0.15
C ILE A 42 11.30 18.68 -0.59
N GLY A 43 11.21 18.47 -1.90
CA GLY A 43 12.36 18.13 -2.74
C GLY A 43 12.69 16.63 -2.84
N ALA A 44 11.80 15.75 -2.39
CA ALA A 44 12.01 14.29 -2.54
C ALA A 44 11.98 13.83 -4.02
N GLY A 45 11.42 14.64 -4.92
CA GLY A 45 11.35 14.37 -6.35
C GLY A 45 10.25 13.37 -6.74
N GLY A 46 10.49 12.59 -7.80
CA GLY A 46 9.56 11.59 -8.33
C GLY A 46 8.37 12.16 -9.11
N PHE A 47 7.34 11.34 -9.33
CA PHE A 47 6.15 11.74 -10.10
C PHE A 47 5.39 12.92 -9.49
N GLY A 48 5.41 13.05 -8.15
CA GLY A 48 4.79 14.20 -7.48
C GLY A 48 5.38 15.54 -7.90
N ALA A 49 6.66 15.59 -8.27
CA ALA A 49 7.28 16.81 -8.77
C ALA A 49 6.64 17.27 -10.08
N LEU A 50 6.31 16.35 -11.00
CA LEU A 50 5.62 16.65 -12.26
C LEU A 50 4.19 17.16 -12.01
N VAL A 51 3.49 16.55 -11.05
CA VAL A 51 2.14 16.97 -10.64
C VAL A 51 2.16 18.41 -10.15
N PHE A 52 3.07 18.73 -9.21
CA PHE A 52 3.14 20.08 -8.66
C PHE A 52 3.69 21.10 -9.67
N GLN A 53 4.64 20.72 -10.52
CA GLN A 53 5.14 21.60 -11.57
C GLN A 53 4.06 21.95 -12.60
N GLY A 54 3.26 20.96 -13.01
CA GLY A 54 2.09 21.18 -13.88
C GLY A 54 1.04 22.07 -13.23
N LEU A 55 0.80 21.89 -11.92
CA LEU A 55 -0.14 22.71 -11.16
C LEU A 55 0.34 24.18 -11.08
N LEU A 56 1.62 24.39 -10.75
CA LEU A 56 2.23 25.73 -10.66
C LEU A 56 2.29 26.44 -12.02
N SER A 57 2.46 25.67 -13.10
CA SER A 57 2.57 26.19 -14.47
C SER A 57 1.23 26.25 -15.21
N SER A 58 0.11 25.92 -14.54
CA SER A 58 -1.23 25.79 -15.14
C SER A 58 -1.29 24.87 -16.38
N ALA A 59 -0.39 23.89 -16.46
CA ALA A 59 -0.28 22.95 -17.56
C ALA A 59 -0.88 21.60 -17.17
N ILE A 60 -2.14 21.38 -17.56
CA ILE A 60 -2.89 20.15 -17.25
C ILE A 60 -2.17 18.89 -17.77
N ASP A 61 -1.49 18.99 -18.91
CA ASP A 61 -0.77 17.88 -19.53
C ASP A 61 0.36 17.36 -18.62
N LEU A 62 1.08 18.26 -17.96
CA LEU A 62 2.13 17.92 -16.99
C LEU A 62 1.56 17.29 -15.71
N VAL A 63 0.40 17.79 -15.26
CA VAL A 63 -0.31 17.22 -14.11
C VAL A 63 -0.72 15.78 -14.43
N LEU A 64 -1.33 15.55 -15.59
CA LEU A 64 -1.75 14.23 -16.04
C LEU A 64 -0.56 13.28 -16.21
N LEU A 65 0.55 13.76 -16.76
CA LEU A 65 1.79 12.99 -16.90
C LEU A 65 2.32 12.47 -15.56
N GLY A 66 2.16 13.25 -14.48
CA GLY A 66 2.55 12.83 -13.12
C GLY A 66 1.48 11.99 -12.42
N VAL A 67 0.21 12.35 -12.53
CA VAL A 67 -0.90 11.70 -11.80
C VAL A 67 -1.19 10.30 -12.33
N ILE A 68 -1.20 10.11 -13.66
CA ILE A 68 -1.51 8.81 -14.27
C ILE A 68 -0.60 7.68 -13.75
N PRO A 69 0.75 7.78 -13.80
CA PRO A 69 1.62 6.73 -13.29
C PRO A 69 1.49 6.53 -11.77
N VAL A 70 1.18 7.58 -11.01
CA VAL A 70 0.93 7.47 -9.56
C VAL A 70 -0.33 6.65 -9.28
N ILE A 71 -1.43 6.92 -10.00
CA ILE A 71 -2.68 6.14 -9.86
C ILE A 71 -2.44 4.68 -10.24
N VAL A 72 -1.73 4.43 -11.35
CA VAL A 72 -1.38 3.07 -11.77
C VAL A 72 -0.57 2.36 -10.68
N LEU A 73 0.43 3.02 -10.10
CA LEU A 73 1.24 2.45 -9.02
C LEU A 73 0.40 2.16 -7.76
N ALA A 74 -0.49 3.07 -7.37
CA ALA A 74 -1.38 2.88 -6.22
C ALA A 74 -2.30 1.68 -6.42
N VAL A 75 -2.90 1.54 -7.61
CA VAL A 75 -3.77 0.40 -7.95
C VAL A 75 -2.99 -0.91 -8.02
N LEU A 76 -1.77 -0.90 -8.56
CA LEU A 76 -0.91 -2.09 -8.59
C LEU A 76 -0.56 -2.58 -7.19
N ILE A 77 -0.22 -1.66 -6.27
CA ILE A 77 0.06 -2.00 -4.87
C ILE A 77 -1.20 -2.54 -4.20
N ASP A 78 -2.34 -1.87 -4.39
CA ASP A 78 -3.62 -2.29 -3.83
C ASP A 78 -4.01 -3.71 -4.29
N ALA A 79 -3.90 -3.98 -5.59
CA ALA A 79 -4.18 -5.28 -6.19
C ALA A 79 -3.20 -6.38 -5.72
N LEU A 80 -1.91 -6.05 -5.53
CA LEU A 80 -0.93 -6.99 -5.01
C LEU A 80 -1.28 -7.42 -3.57
N PHE A 81 -1.67 -6.47 -2.72
CA PHE A 81 -2.12 -6.78 -1.37
C PHE A 81 -3.42 -7.58 -1.35
N ASP A 82 -4.36 -7.27 -2.23
CA ASP A 82 -5.63 -8.00 -2.32
C ASP A 82 -5.41 -9.45 -2.76
N LEU A 83 -4.54 -9.67 -3.76
CA LEU A 83 -4.12 -11.00 -4.19
C LEU A 83 -3.44 -11.78 -3.06
N LEU A 84 -2.56 -11.13 -2.31
CA LEU A 84 -1.83 -11.76 -1.20
C LEU A 84 -2.79 -12.19 -0.07
N ILE A 85 -3.79 -11.36 0.23
CA ILE A 85 -4.86 -11.70 1.18
C ILE A 85 -5.73 -12.86 0.66
N ALA A 86 -6.05 -12.86 -0.64
CA ALA A 86 -6.83 -13.92 -1.26
C ALA A 86 -6.11 -15.27 -1.18
N LEU A 87 -4.82 -15.32 -1.53
CA LEU A 87 -4.01 -16.55 -1.45
C LEU A 87 -3.91 -17.08 -0.02
N LEU A 88 -3.78 -16.20 0.97
CA LEU A 88 -3.76 -16.60 2.39
C LEU A 88 -5.10 -17.10 2.91
N LYS A 89 -6.22 -16.61 2.36
CA LYS A 89 -7.55 -17.14 2.69
C LYS A 89 -7.76 -18.53 2.10
N VAL A 90 -7.35 -18.76 0.85
CA VAL A 90 -7.50 -20.06 0.17
C VAL A 90 -6.81 -21.18 0.95
N LYS A 91 -5.58 -20.94 1.44
CA LYS A 91 -4.81 -21.94 2.21
C LYS A 91 -5.40 -22.33 3.57
N ARG A 92 -6.44 -21.64 4.07
CA ARG A 92 -7.09 -21.96 5.35
C ARG A 92 -8.44 -22.66 5.18
N ASN A 93 -8.90 -22.84 3.94
CA ASN A 93 -10.18 -23.47 3.63
C ASN A 93 -10.05 -24.92 3.10
N ASP A 94 -8.82 -25.45 3.10
CA ASP A 94 -8.49 -26.88 2.92
C ASP A 94 -7.97 -27.44 4.24
#